data_AF-A0A7Y2DCA5-F1
#
_entry.id   AF-A0A7Y2DCA5-F1
#
_cell.length_a   1.000
_cell.length_b   1.000
_cell.length_c   1.000
_cell.angle_alpha   90.00
_cell.angle_beta   90.00
_cell.angle_gamma   90.00
#
_symmetry.space_group_name_H-M   'P 1'
#
loop_
_entity.id
_entity.type
_entity.pdbx_description
1 polymer ?
#
loop_
_entity_poly.entity_id
_entity_poly.type
_entity_poly.pdbx_seq_one_letter_code
_entity_poly.pdbx_strand_id
1 'polypeptide(L)' 'MAVFEATYRGAPEFVVRAPGRVNLIGEHTDYNDGFVLPMALPHATWIVGRARHDQHVDVASEGFGRTTFHA' A
#
# COMPACT_ATOMS: atom_id res chain seq x y z
N MET A 1 2.36 12.23 -6.17
CA MET A 1 2.52 12.73 -7.55
C MET A 1 3.99 12.99 -7.86
N ALA A 2 4.59 14.06 -7.31
CA ALA A 2 5.97 14.47 -7.63
C ALA A 2 7.03 13.36 -7.47
N VAL A 3 6.98 12.58 -6.38
CA VAL A 3 7.93 11.47 -6.16
C VAL A 3 7.81 10.38 -7.23
N PHE A 4 6.58 10.04 -7.65
CA PHE A 4 6.36 9.04 -8.69
C PHE A 4 6.89 9.51 -10.04
N GLU A 5 6.56 10.73 -10.44
CA GLU A 5 7.00 11.31 -11.72
C GLU A 5 8.52 11.41 -11.80
N ALA A 6 9.18 11.84 -10.72
CA ALA A 6 10.64 11.88 -10.62
C ALA A 6 11.27 10.49 -10.72
N THR A 7 10.62 9.46 -10.19
CA THR A 7 11.15 8.08 -10.14
C THR A 7 10.93 7.32 -11.45
N TYR A 8 9.73 7.42 -12.03
CA TYR A 8 9.27 6.54 -13.12
C TYR A 8 9.07 7.23 -14.47
N ARG A 9 9.19 8.56 -14.52
CA ARG A 9 8.95 9.41 -15.69
C ARG A 9 7.52 9.25 -16.25
N GLY A 10 6.78 10.35 -16.15
CA GLY A 10 5.39 10.45 -16.59
C GLY A 10 4.38 10.29 -15.47
N ALA A 11 3.14 10.65 -15.77
CA ALA A 11 2.08 10.75 -14.78
C ALA A 11 1.61 9.35 -14.28
N PRO A 12 1.24 9.24 -13.00
CA PRO A 12 0.53 8.09 -12.49
C PRO A 12 -0.93 8.07 -12.98
N GLU A 13 -1.51 6.87 -13.05
CA GLU A 13 -2.92 6.68 -13.42
C GLU A 13 -3.81 6.59 -12.18
N PHE A 14 -3.27 6.11 -11.06
CA PHE A 14 -4.04 5.94 -9.84
C PHE A 14 -3.24 6.32 -8.59
N VAL A 15 -4.01 6.74 -7.59
CA VAL A 15 -3.56 6.96 -6.21
C VAL A 15 -4.53 6.21 -5.31
N VAL A 16 -4.00 5.31 -4.50
CA VAL A 16 -4.79 4.55 -3.53
C VAL A 16 -4.21 4.73 -2.13
N ARG A 17 -5.07 4.67 -1.13
CA ARG A 17 -4.72 4.84 0.28
C ARG A 17 -5.29 3.69 1.08
N ALA A 18 -4.45 3.03 1.88
CA ALA A 18 -4.86 2.04 2.85
C ALA A 18 -4.45 2.49 4.26
N PRO A 19 -5.41 2.77 5.18
CA PRO A 19 -5.07 3.12 6.55
C PRO A 19 -4.55 1.91 7.32
N GLY A 20 -3.64 2.16 8.26
CA GLY A 20 -3.39 1.20 9.33
C GLY A 20 -4.61 1.05 10.23
N ARG A 21 -4.60 0.07 11.14
CA ARG A 21 -5.69 -0.15 12.08
C ARG A 21 -5.17 -0.40 13.48
N VAL A 22 -5.98 -0.02 14.45
CA VAL A 22 -5.87 -0.52 15.82
C VAL A 22 -7.10 -1.36 16.10
N ASN A 23 -6.94 -2.40 16.92
CA ASN A 23 -8.09 -3.15 17.39
C ASN A 23 -8.45 -2.65 18.80
N LEU A 24 -9.71 -2.26 19.01
CA LEU A 24 -10.15 -1.68 20.28
C LEU A 24 -10.43 -2.79 21.30
N ILE A 25 -11.00 -3.91 20.83
CA ILE A 25 -11.27 -5.11 21.61
C ILE A 25 -11.41 -6.33 20.68
N GLY A 26 -11.21 -7.53 21.23
CA GLY A 26 -11.29 -8.79 20.49
C GLY A 26 -9.93 -9.31 20.01
N GLU A 27 -8.83 -8.97 20.69
CA GLU A 27 -7.51 -9.56 20.38
C GLU A 27 -7.55 -11.08 20.47
N HIS A 28 -6.86 -11.75 19.55
CA HIS A 28 -6.75 -13.21 19.50
C HIS A 28 -8.06 -13.97 19.27
N THR A 29 -9.11 -13.28 18.80
CA THR A 29 -10.42 -13.90 18.52
C THR A 29 -10.69 -14.10 17.03
N ASP A 30 -10.08 -13.29 16.16
CA ASP A 30 -10.30 -13.29 14.71
C ASP A 30 -9.97 -14.64 14.05
N TYR A 31 -8.84 -15.26 14.44
CA TYR A 31 -8.46 -16.58 13.94
C TYR A 31 -9.22 -17.74 14.62
N ASN A 32 -10.17 -17.45 15.51
CA ASN A 32 -11.04 -18.42 16.19
C ASN A 32 -12.52 -18.16 15.86
N ASP A 33 -12.83 -17.54 14.72
CA ASP A 33 -14.19 -17.17 14.30
C ASP A 33 -14.96 -16.28 15.31
N GLY A 34 -14.24 -15.51 16.12
CA GLY A 34 -14.79 -14.56 17.08
C GLY A 34 -15.04 -13.15 16.50
N PHE A 35 -15.69 -12.30 17.29
CA PHE A 35 -15.94 -10.90 16.92
C PHE A 35 -14.76 -9.99 17.28
N VAL A 36 -14.47 -9.01 16.40
CA VAL A 36 -13.48 -7.95 16.62
C VAL A 36 -14.10 -6.57 16.42
N LEU A 37 -13.53 -5.56 17.07
CA LEU A 37 -13.93 -4.16 16.90
C LEU A 37 -12.71 -3.29 16.52
N PRO A 38 -12.25 -3.34 15.26
CA PRO A 38 -11.15 -2.52 14.80
C PRO A 38 -11.59 -1.10 14.42
N MET A 39 -10.61 -0.19 14.43
CA MET A 39 -10.75 1.17 13.95
C MET A 39 -9.57 1.52 13.05
N ALA A 40 -9.86 2.18 11.92
CA ALA A 40 -8.84 2.71 11.03
C ALA A 40 -8.12 3.90 11.67
N LEU A 41 -6.80 3.94 11.51
CA LEU A 41 -5.96 5.05 11.96
C LEU A 41 -5.86 6.13 10.87
N PRO A 42 -5.51 7.38 11.23
CA PRO A 42 -5.16 8.41 10.25
C PRO A 42 -3.90 8.04 9.43
N HIS A 43 -2.93 7.37 10.07
CA HIS A 43 -1.72 6.84 9.46
C HIS A 43 -2.06 5.82 8.38
N ALA A 44 -1.48 6.00 7.19
CA ALA A 44 -1.83 5.20 6.02
C ALA A 44 -0.62 5.00 5.11
N THR A 45 -0.65 3.88 4.39
CA THR A 45 0.23 3.65 3.24
C THR A 45 -0.47 4.15 1.99
N TRP A 46 0.25 4.95 1.20
CA TRP A 46 -0.20 5.46 -0.09
C TRP A 46 0.55 4.73 -1.20
N ILE A 47 -0.18 4.28 -2.22
CA ILE A 47 0.41 3.74 -3.44
C ILE A 47 0.01 4.67 -4.58
N VAL A 48 1.02 5.07 -5.34
CA VAL A 48 0.88 5.89 -6.54
C VAL A 48 1.45 5.07 -7.68
N GLY A 49 0.66 4.83 -8.72
CA GLY A 49 1.02 3.85 -9.74
C GLY A 49 0.40 4.10 -11.10
N ARG A 50 0.89 3.35 -12.08
CA ARG A 50 0.42 3.29 -13.47
C ARG A 50 0.59 1.86 -13.95
N ALA A 51 -0.36 1.36 -14.73
CA ALA A 51 -0.25 0.04 -15.34
C ALA A 51 0.91 0.00 -16.35
N ARG A 52 1.59 -1.14 -16.44
CA ARG A 52 2.57 -1.42 -17.49
C ARG A 52 2.00 -2.47 -18.45
N HIS A 53 2.57 -2.54 -19.65
CA HIS A 53 2.16 -3.50 -20.69
C HIS A 53 3.10 -4.72 -20.78
N ASP A 54 4.01 -4.88 -19.82
CA ASP A 54 4.92 -6.01 -19.66
C ASP A 54 4.66 -6.75 -18.33
N GLN A 55 5.39 -7.84 -18.09
CA GLN A 55 5.29 -8.65 -16.87
C GLN A 55 6.19 -8.15 -15.73
N HIS A 56 6.49 -6.86 -15.69
CA HIS A 56 7.34 -6.26 -14.67
C HIS A 56 6.53 -5.41 -13.70
N VAL A 57 6.88 -5.50 -12.43
CA VAL A 57 6.39 -4.62 -11.37
C VAL A 57 7.58 -3.90 -10.75
N ASP A 58 7.74 -2.62 -11.07
CA ASP A 58 8.74 -1.77 -10.43
C ASP A 58 8.13 -1.05 -9.23
N VAL A 59 8.68 -1.26 -8.03
CA VAL A 59 8.17 -0.66 -6.79
C VAL A 59 9.29 0.10 -6.09
N ALA A 60 8.95 1.28 -5.56
CA ALA A 60 9.83 2.05 -4.70
C ALA A 60 9.09 2.47 -3.44
N SER A 61 9.79 2.45 -2.31
CA SER A 61 9.28 2.95 -1.03
C SER A 61 10.32 3.85 -0.38
N GLU A 62 9.83 4.91 0.25
CA GLU A 62 10.64 5.72 1.15
C GLU A 62 11.23 4.84 2.26
N GLY A 63 12.53 4.99 2.52
CA GLY A 63 13.26 4.18 3.51
C GLY A 63 13.69 2.77 3.08
N PHE A 64 13.17 2.23 1.97
CA PHE A 64 13.47 0.85 1.52
C PHE A 64 14.04 0.76 0.09
N GLY A 65 14.09 1.88 -0.64
CA GLY A 65 14.65 1.92 -1.99
C GLY A 65 13.71 1.34 -3.04
N ARG A 66 14.28 0.86 -4.15
CA ARG A 66 13.55 0.35 -5.31
C ARG A 66 13.86 -1.12 -5.57
N THR A 67 12.85 -1.86 -6.03
CA THR A 67 12.96 -3.24 -6.47
C THR A 67 12.09 -3.50 -7.69
N THR A 68 12.38 -4.56 -8.43
CA THR A 68 11.61 -5.02 -9.59
C THR A 68 11.25 -6.48 -9.40
N PHE A 69 9.98 -6.81 -9.64
CA PHE A 69 9.46 -8.17 -9.64
C PHE A 69 9.04 -8.58 -11.05
N HIS A 70 9.09 -9.88 -11.33
CA HIS A 70 8.53 -10.48 -12.53
C HIS A 70 7.25 -11.21 -12.15
N ALA A 71 6.14 -10.87 -12.82
CA ALA A 71 4.81 -11.44 -12.57
C ALA A 71 4.49 -12.58 -13.53
#